data_AF-X1CB01-F1
#
_entry.id   AF-X1CB01-F1
#
_cell.length_a   1.000
_cell.length_b   1.000
_cell.length_c   1.000
_cell.angle_alpha   90.00
_cell.angle_beta   90.00
_cell.angle_gamma   90.00
#
_symmetry.space_group_name_H-M   'P 1'
#
loop_
_entity.id
_entity.type
_entity.pdbx_description
1 polymer ?
#
loop_
_entity_poly.entity_id
_entity_poly.type
_entity_poly.pdbx_seq_one_letter_code
_entity_poly.pdbx_strand_id
1 'polypeptide(L)'
;IAEIHDFIDIQTVQYAFPLQIEKYRQVEIKRKEILKIVDSTLKKVFPSIRRESLFFAVSIYPNLYDDNYYSDVLLKHFLPFLNKEIMALLKEIGAKKSLYYKYPQENIDAGNLNPIFPHHIIKYGLFNRDRAEIIFGFTEEGCYIARTFTCDDPNFKKKIDEERPFKEFKSAISPKLSLIMLNFLNLFEQRERKTILDPFVGNGTIILFALIEDFSIFGADIDETKVKNTERNVNWLLNELEETVPYMLNERIKKTDINQLSSIFKDEKFDGICTEPELGPFYKQKPYYTEV
;
A
#
# COMPACT_ATOMS: atom_id res chain seq x y z
N ILE A 1 -3.83 2.77 3.76
CA ILE A 1 -5.15 2.93 4.42
C ILE A 1 -4.95 3.85 5.61
N ALA A 2 -5.80 4.86 5.75
CA ALA A 2 -5.73 5.84 6.83
C ALA A 2 -7.07 5.94 7.55
N GLU A 3 -7.03 6.18 8.86
CA GLU A 3 -8.18 6.46 9.71
C GLU A 3 -8.39 7.97 9.80
N ILE A 4 -9.56 8.45 9.36
CA ILE A 4 -9.90 9.88 9.39
C ILE A 4 -10.37 10.26 10.80
N HIS A 5 -9.82 11.34 11.34
CA HIS A 5 -10.13 11.78 12.71
C HIS A 5 -10.87 13.11 12.79
N ASP A 6 -10.54 14.06 11.90
CA ASP A 6 -11.11 15.40 11.88
C ASP A 6 -11.06 15.99 10.46
N PHE A 7 -11.70 17.15 10.29
CA PHE A 7 -11.79 17.89 9.02
C PHE A 7 -11.66 19.39 9.27
N ILE A 8 -11.02 20.10 8.35
CA ILE A 8 -10.90 21.56 8.34
C ILE A 8 -11.51 22.06 7.04
N ASP A 9 -12.43 23.01 7.11
CA ASP A 9 -13.01 23.63 5.91
C ASP A 9 -11.95 24.37 5.07
N ILE A 10 -12.11 24.36 3.74
CA ILE A 10 -11.11 24.92 2.83
C ILE A 10 -10.89 26.43 3.07
N GLN A 11 -11.94 27.16 3.44
CA GLN A 11 -11.84 28.60 3.68
C GLN A 11 -10.95 28.91 4.89
N THR A 12 -11.07 28.14 5.96
CA THR A 12 -10.20 28.26 7.15
C THR A 12 -8.74 28.01 6.79
N VAL A 13 -8.43 27.02 5.94
CA VAL A 13 -7.05 26.79 5.47
C VAL A 13 -6.56 27.95 4.60
N GLN A 14 -7.36 28.38 3.62
CA GLN A 14 -7.00 29.48 2.72
C GLN A 14 -6.84 30.81 3.44
N TYR A 15 -7.64 31.09 4.48
CA TYR A 15 -7.48 32.30 5.29
C TYR A 15 -6.30 32.20 6.27
N ALA A 16 -5.94 31.00 6.74
CA ALA A 16 -4.74 30.77 7.56
C ALA A 16 -3.44 30.77 6.72
N PHE A 17 -3.54 30.42 5.45
CA PHE A 17 -2.45 30.30 4.48
C PHE A 17 -2.90 30.85 3.13
N PRO A 18 -3.06 32.17 3.00
CA PRO A 18 -3.42 32.78 1.72
C PRO A 18 -2.20 32.87 0.81
N LEU A 19 -2.43 32.95 -0.51
CA LEU A 19 -1.37 33.24 -1.49
C LEU A 19 -0.69 34.59 -1.23
N GLN A 20 -1.46 35.57 -0.74
CA GLN A 20 -0.98 36.89 -0.37
C GLN A 20 -1.52 37.29 1.00
N ILE A 21 -0.64 37.77 1.88
CA ILE A 21 -1.02 38.17 3.24
C ILE A 21 -1.45 39.64 3.21
N GLU A 22 -2.76 39.89 3.26
CA GLU A 22 -3.29 41.25 3.41
C GLU A 22 -3.44 41.65 4.89
N LYS A 23 -3.91 40.73 5.74
CA LYS A 23 -4.28 41.00 7.14
C LYS A 23 -3.69 39.95 8.09
N TYR A 24 -2.49 40.22 8.59
CA TYR A 24 -1.75 39.30 9.48
C TYR A 24 -2.57 38.82 10.69
N ARG A 25 -3.35 39.71 11.33
CA ARG A 25 -4.17 39.35 12.50
C ARG A 25 -5.25 38.31 12.18
N GLN A 26 -5.86 38.37 11.00
CA GLN A 26 -6.87 37.39 10.59
C GLN A 26 -6.25 36.02 10.33
N VAL A 27 -5.08 36.01 9.68
CA VAL A 27 -4.26 34.81 9.46
C VAL A 27 -3.93 34.12 10.78
N GLU A 28 -3.49 34.87 11.79
CA GLU A 28 -3.14 34.31 13.10
C GLU A 28 -4.34 33.68 13.81
N ILE A 29 -5.52 34.32 13.74
CA ILE A 29 -6.76 33.78 14.31
C ILE A 29 -7.12 32.45 13.65
N LYS A 30 -7.04 32.39 12.32
CA LYS A 30 -7.36 31.18 11.55
C LYS A 30 -6.35 30.06 11.75
N ARG A 31 -5.07 30.38 11.92
CA ARG A 31 -4.05 29.39 12.34
C ARG A 31 -4.35 28.79 13.71
N LYS A 32 -4.80 29.60 14.68
CA LYS A 32 -5.21 29.09 16.01
C LYS A 32 -6.43 28.19 15.93
N GLU A 33 -7.36 28.44 15.00
CA GLU A 33 -8.49 27.57 14.73
C GLU A 33 -8.04 26.20 14.24
N ILE A 34 -7.11 26.16 13.27
CA ILE A 34 -6.47 24.92 12.79
C ILE A 34 -5.79 24.17 13.94
N LEU A 35 -5.02 24.87 14.79
CA LEU A 35 -4.31 24.23 15.89
C LEU A 35 -5.23 23.61 16.95
N LYS A 36 -6.42 24.17 17.18
CA LYS A 36 -7.41 23.56 18.08
C LYS A 36 -7.91 22.21 17.54
N ILE A 37 -8.16 22.15 16.23
CA ILE A 37 -8.58 20.91 15.57
C ILE A 37 -7.43 19.89 15.63
N VAL A 38 -6.21 20.31 15.28
CA VAL A 38 -5.01 19.46 15.34
C VAL A 38 -4.76 18.95 16.77
N ASP A 39 -4.84 19.78 17.81
CA ASP A 39 -4.68 19.35 19.21
C ASP A 39 -5.69 18.26 19.60
N SER A 40 -6.96 18.41 19.20
CA SER A 40 -7.99 17.38 19.38
C SER A 40 -7.63 16.09 18.63
N THR A 41 -7.18 16.19 17.38
CA THR A 41 -6.76 15.03 16.58
C THR A 41 -5.58 14.31 17.21
N LEU A 42 -4.56 15.02 17.69
CA LEU A 42 -3.36 14.43 18.29
C LEU A 42 -3.68 13.58 19.53
N LYS A 43 -4.70 13.95 20.31
CA LYS A 43 -5.17 13.14 21.44
C LYS A 43 -5.85 11.84 21.00
N LYS A 44 -6.45 11.80 19.81
CA LYS A 44 -7.01 10.58 19.20
C LYS A 44 -5.89 9.71 18.60
N VAL A 45 -4.95 10.33 17.87
CA VAL A 45 -3.80 9.65 17.25
C VAL A 45 -2.89 9.02 18.31
N PHE A 46 -2.66 9.73 19.42
CA PHE A 46 -1.82 9.31 20.53
C PHE A 46 -2.62 9.31 21.85
N PRO A 47 -3.47 8.29 22.11
CA PRO A 47 -4.39 8.30 23.25
C PRO A 47 -3.73 8.12 24.62
N SER A 48 -2.44 7.79 24.68
CA SER A 48 -1.74 7.52 25.94
C SER A 48 -0.30 8.00 25.87
N ILE A 49 -0.11 9.31 26.07
CA ILE A 49 1.20 9.96 26.06
C ILE A 49 1.61 10.22 27.51
N ARG A 50 2.58 9.46 28.04
CA ARG A 50 3.21 9.81 29.32
C ARG A 50 4.69 9.49 29.32
N ARG A 51 5.54 10.53 29.22
CA ARG A 51 7.01 10.44 29.19
C ARG A 51 7.57 9.58 28.04
N GLU A 52 6.76 9.35 27.01
CA GLU A 52 7.18 8.65 25.79
C GLU A 52 7.95 9.60 24.86
N SER A 53 8.83 9.04 24.02
CA SER A 53 9.50 9.78 22.95
C SER A 53 8.75 9.50 21.65
N LEU A 54 8.11 10.52 21.08
CA LEU A 54 7.27 10.40 19.90
C LEU A 54 8.03 10.78 18.63
N PHE A 55 7.71 10.09 17.54
CA PHE A 55 8.22 10.39 16.20
C PHE A 55 7.08 10.41 15.18
N PHE A 56 6.90 11.51 14.46
CA PHE A 56 5.82 11.63 13.47
C PHE A 56 6.31 12.09 12.10
N ALA A 57 5.49 11.91 11.08
CA ALA A 57 5.65 12.53 9.77
C ALA A 57 4.36 13.25 9.39
N VAL A 58 4.48 14.36 8.67
CA VAL A 58 3.33 15.10 8.13
C VAL A 58 3.31 14.88 6.62
N SER A 59 2.26 14.25 6.11
CA SER A 59 2.06 14.04 4.68
C SER A 59 0.93 14.90 4.18
N ILE A 60 1.19 15.74 3.18
CA ILE A 60 0.17 16.55 2.52
C ILE A 60 -0.19 15.91 1.19
N TYR A 61 -1.45 15.55 1.02
CA TYR A 61 -2.00 15.11 -0.25
C TYR A 61 -2.86 16.24 -0.81
N PRO A 62 -2.39 17.00 -1.82
CA PRO A 62 -3.17 18.08 -2.40
C PRO A 62 -4.34 17.54 -3.24
N ASN A 63 -5.29 18.41 -3.58
CA ASN A 63 -6.31 18.09 -4.57
C ASN A 63 -5.67 17.81 -5.95
N LEU A 64 -4.71 18.66 -6.34
CA LEU A 64 -3.89 18.51 -7.55
C LEU A 64 -2.43 18.82 -7.21
N TYR A 65 -1.50 17.95 -7.62
CA TYR A 65 -0.06 18.15 -7.39
C TYR A 65 0.54 19.29 -8.23
N ASP A 66 -0.09 19.61 -9.36
CA ASP A 66 0.37 20.68 -10.26
C ASP A 66 -0.23 22.06 -9.91
N ASP A 67 -0.86 22.20 -8.75
CA ASP A 67 -1.42 23.48 -8.28
C ASP A 67 -0.33 24.35 -7.62
N ASN A 68 -0.28 25.63 -8.01
CA ASN A 68 0.56 26.65 -7.39
C ASN A 68 0.27 26.80 -5.89
N TYR A 69 -0.97 26.58 -5.45
CA TYR A 69 -1.29 26.61 -4.03
C TYR A 69 -0.56 25.49 -3.26
N TYR A 70 -0.41 24.30 -3.86
CA TYR A 70 0.35 23.21 -3.25
C TYR A 70 1.83 23.56 -3.13
N SER A 71 2.46 23.95 -4.24
CA SER A 71 3.90 24.19 -4.32
C SER A 71 4.34 25.42 -3.52
N ASP A 72 3.61 26.53 -3.62
CA ASP A 72 4.03 27.81 -3.02
C ASP A 72 3.51 28.02 -1.61
N VAL A 73 2.38 27.41 -1.25
CA VAL A 73 1.74 27.65 0.05
C VAL A 73 1.79 26.41 0.94
N LEU A 74 1.26 25.28 0.47
CA LEU A 74 1.16 24.09 1.32
C LEU A 74 2.54 23.54 1.68
N LEU A 75 3.45 23.43 0.72
CA LEU A 75 4.81 22.93 0.96
C LEU A 75 5.69 23.93 1.70
N LYS A 76 5.71 25.20 1.29
CA LYS A 76 6.64 26.20 1.83
C LYS A 76 6.18 26.83 3.14
N HIS A 77 4.89 26.77 3.46
CA HIS A 77 4.34 27.46 4.64
C HIS A 77 3.51 26.55 5.54
N PHE A 78 2.58 25.77 4.99
CA PHE A 78 1.70 24.92 5.81
C PHE A 78 2.46 23.73 6.43
N LEU A 79 3.27 23.01 5.65
CA LEU A 79 4.08 21.88 6.14
C LEU A 79 5.07 22.29 7.26
N PRO A 80 5.88 23.36 7.12
CA PRO A 80 6.74 23.83 8.21
C PRO A 80 5.96 24.25 9.45
N PHE A 81 4.79 24.90 9.27
CA PHE A 81 3.89 25.24 10.35
C PHE A 81 3.43 23.98 11.11
N LEU A 82 2.88 22.99 10.41
CA LEU A 82 2.43 21.74 11.02
C LEU A 82 3.55 21.01 11.75
N ASN A 83 4.73 20.87 11.13
CA ASN A 83 5.87 20.21 11.75
C ASN A 83 6.26 20.86 13.09
N LYS A 84 6.31 22.19 13.13
CA LYS A 84 6.71 22.94 14.33
C LYS A 84 5.62 22.90 15.40
N GLU A 85 4.39 23.17 15.04
CA GLU A 85 3.28 23.30 15.99
C GLU A 85 2.85 21.94 16.54
N ILE A 86 2.78 20.88 15.71
CA ILE A 86 2.52 19.52 16.21
C ILE A 86 3.62 19.07 17.19
N MET A 87 4.89 19.38 16.90
CA MET A 87 5.99 19.07 17.81
C MET A 87 5.82 19.78 19.17
N ALA A 88 5.34 21.03 19.18
CA ALA A 88 5.06 21.78 20.39
C ALA A 88 3.86 21.21 21.16
N LEU A 89 2.73 21.01 20.49
CA LEU A 89 1.51 20.45 21.07
C LEU A 89 1.75 19.08 21.71
N LEU A 90 2.50 18.19 21.05
CA LEU A 90 2.82 16.88 21.63
C LEU A 90 3.64 16.98 22.93
N LYS A 91 4.53 17.98 23.05
CA LYS A 91 5.26 18.25 24.30
C LYS A 91 4.32 18.76 25.39
N GLU A 92 3.38 19.63 25.04
CA GLU A 92 2.36 20.15 25.96
C GLU A 92 1.43 19.05 26.48
N ILE A 93 1.06 18.08 25.63
CA ILE A 93 0.24 16.92 25.99
C ILE A 93 1.01 15.92 26.89
N GLY A 94 2.34 16.00 26.97
CA GLY A 94 3.15 15.24 27.93
C GLY A 94 4.23 14.32 27.33
N ALA A 95 4.56 14.48 26.05
CA ALA A 95 5.68 13.76 25.43
C ALA A 95 7.01 14.21 26.03
N LYS A 96 7.91 13.26 26.36
CA LYS A 96 9.27 13.56 26.81
C LYS A 96 10.11 14.17 25.68
N LYS A 97 9.93 13.64 24.48
CA LYS A 97 10.57 14.10 23.25
C LYS A 97 9.55 14.01 22.13
N SER A 98 9.55 14.98 21.23
CA SER A 98 8.76 14.97 20.01
C SER A 98 9.67 15.35 18.87
N LEU A 99 9.74 14.49 17.84
CA LEU A 99 10.54 14.68 16.63
C LEU A 99 9.65 14.43 15.42
N TYR A 100 9.96 15.12 14.31
CA TYR A 100 9.29 14.89 13.04
C TYR A 100 10.28 14.46 11.95
N TYR A 101 9.76 13.74 10.95
CA TYR A 101 10.48 13.43 9.73
C TYR A 101 10.74 14.71 8.94
N LYS A 102 12.02 15.00 8.67
CA LYS A 102 12.42 16.19 7.89
C LYS A 102 12.62 15.80 6.43
N TYR A 103 11.75 16.32 5.57
CA TYR A 103 11.88 16.17 4.12
C TYR A 103 13.13 16.91 3.58
N PRO A 104 13.67 16.47 2.42
CA PRO A 104 14.72 17.21 1.72
C PRO A 104 14.27 18.64 1.40
N GLN A 105 15.06 19.63 1.80
CA GLN A 105 14.70 21.04 1.61
C GLN A 105 14.61 21.41 0.12
N GLU A 106 15.47 20.81 -0.71
CA GLU A 106 15.47 21.01 -2.16
C GLU A 106 14.12 20.67 -2.82
N ASN A 107 13.45 19.59 -2.38
CA ASN A 107 12.14 19.20 -2.90
C ASN A 107 11.01 20.12 -2.42
N ILE A 108 11.12 20.66 -1.20
CA ILE A 108 10.17 21.65 -0.69
C ILE A 108 10.31 22.95 -1.50
N ASP A 109 11.54 23.40 -1.71
CA ASP A 109 11.83 24.66 -2.42
C ASP A 109 11.42 24.56 -3.90
N ALA A 110 11.66 23.41 -4.53
CA ALA A 110 11.22 23.11 -5.89
C ALA A 110 9.71 22.90 -6.04
N GLY A 111 8.97 22.75 -4.93
CA GLY A 111 7.51 22.58 -4.95
C GLY A 111 7.04 21.23 -5.49
N ASN A 112 7.92 20.24 -5.62
CA ASN A 112 7.64 18.92 -6.20
C ASN A 112 7.76 17.78 -5.18
N LEU A 113 7.57 18.10 -3.90
CA LEU A 113 7.66 17.13 -2.83
C LEU A 113 6.54 16.09 -2.98
N ASN A 114 6.91 14.81 -2.94
CA ASN A 114 5.95 13.73 -2.78
C ASN A 114 5.67 13.49 -1.29
N PRO A 115 4.45 13.06 -0.93
CA PRO A 115 4.19 12.53 0.41
C PRO A 115 5.14 11.40 0.77
N ILE A 116 5.16 11.02 2.05
CA ILE A 116 6.05 9.96 2.49
C ILE A 116 5.74 8.65 1.74
N PHE A 117 6.79 8.03 1.17
CA PHE A 117 6.62 6.78 0.45
C PHE A 117 6.36 5.60 1.41
N PRO A 118 5.61 4.57 1.01
CA PRO A 118 5.30 3.41 1.85
C PRO A 118 6.52 2.73 2.50
N HIS A 119 7.63 2.61 1.77
CA HIS A 119 8.86 2.03 2.33
C HIS A 119 9.43 2.84 3.51
N HIS A 120 9.22 4.16 3.56
CA HIS A 120 9.58 4.98 4.70
C HIS A 120 8.61 4.79 5.87
N ILE A 121 7.30 4.65 5.59
CA ILE A 121 6.28 4.36 6.60
C ILE A 121 6.67 3.08 7.36
N ILE A 122 7.00 2.02 6.63
CA ILE A 122 7.42 0.72 7.18
C ILE A 122 8.76 0.86 7.92
N LYS A 123 9.78 1.42 7.27
CA LYS A 123 11.13 1.56 7.85
C LYS A 123 11.14 2.32 9.18
N TYR A 124 10.31 3.37 9.29
CA TYR A 124 10.24 4.18 10.50
C TYR A 124 9.14 3.73 11.48
N GLY A 125 8.34 2.74 11.12
CA GLY A 125 7.23 2.22 11.92
C GLY A 125 6.16 3.28 12.18
N LEU A 126 5.79 4.08 11.17
CA LEU A 126 4.88 5.24 11.30
C LEU A 126 3.40 4.87 11.53
N PHE A 127 3.12 3.60 11.80
CA PHE A 127 1.82 3.09 12.28
C PHE A 127 1.88 2.66 13.76
N ASN A 128 3.06 2.63 14.38
CA ASN A 128 3.23 2.18 15.77
C ASN A 128 2.52 3.11 16.77
N ARG A 129 2.35 2.67 18.01
CA ARG A 129 1.65 3.49 19.03
C ARG A 129 2.35 4.81 19.32
N ASP A 130 3.68 4.84 19.37
CA ASP A 130 4.53 6.00 19.66
C ASP A 130 4.91 6.79 18.39
N ARG A 131 4.39 6.38 17.23
CA ARG A 131 4.76 6.96 15.94
C ARG A 131 3.58 7.10 15.00
N ALA A 132 3.54 8.18 14.22
CA ALA A 132 2.44 8.38 13.30
C ALA A 132 2.87 9.08 12.03
N GLU A 133 2.39 8.61 10.88
CA GLU A 133 2.13 9.51 9.77
C GLU A 133 0.78 10.19 10.00
N ILE A 134 0.80 11.52 10.05
CA ILE A 134 -0.37 12.36 10.12
C ILE A 134 -0.60 12.93 8.72
N ILE A 135 -1.70 12.51 8.11
CA ILE A 135 -2.10 12.88 6.76
C ILE A 135 -2.99 14.12 6.82
N PHE A 136 -2.69 15.08 5.96
CA PHE A 136 -3.51 16.22 5.62
C PHE A 136 -3.94 16.08 4.15
N GLY A 137 -5.11 15.47 3.95
CA GLY A 137 -5.67 15.18 2.62
C GLY A 137 -6.64 16.26 2.17
N PHE A 138 -6.28 17.01 1.15
CA PHE A 138 -7.06 18.11 0.60
C PHE A 138 -8.02 17.63 -0.49
N THR A 139 -9.21 18.21 -0.45
CA THR A 139 -10.27 18.12 -1.45
C THR A 139 -10.75 19.54 -1.77
N GLU A 140 -11.70 19.67 -2.69
CA GLU A 140 -12.34 20.97 -2.96
C GLU A 140 -13.09 21.54 -1.74
N GLU A 141 -13.58 20.67 -0.85
CA GLU A 141 -14.36 21.07 0.33
C GLU A 141 -13.48 21.47 1.52
N GLY A 142 -12.30 20.87 1.64
CA GLY A 142 -11.42 21.09 2.78
C GLY A 142 -10.33 20.03 2.95
N CYS A 143 -9.79 19.96 4.16
CA CYS A 143 -8.66 19.14 4.53
C CYS A 143 -9.05 18.11 5.59
N TYR A 144 -8.99 16.83 5.23
CA TYR A 144 -9.12 15.73 6.18
C TYR A 144 -7.81 15.50 6.92
N ILE A 145 -7.90 15.37 8.24
CA ILE A 145 -6.78 14.96 9.09
C ILE A 145 -6.95 13.49 9.42
N ALA A 146 -5.96 12.69 9.06
CA ALA A 146 -6.01 11.24 9.21
C ALA A 146 -4.69 10.68 9.75
N ARG A 147 -4.74 9.45 10.27
CA ARG A 147 -3.56 8.68 10.66
C ARG A 147 -3.41 7.49 9.74
N THR A 148 -2.21 7.23 9.24
CA THR A 148 -1.95 5.99 8.51
C THR A 148 -2.10 4.79 9.44
N PHE A 149 -2.98 3.87 9.06
CA PHE A 149 -3.26 2.63 9.78
C PHE A 149 -2.41 1.47 9.23
N THR A 150 -2.33 1.36 7.91
CA THR A 150 -1.50 0.37 7.23
C THR A 150 -1.12 0.85 5.83
N CYS A 151 -0.04 0.33 5.27
CA CYS A 151 0.39 0.61 3.90
C CYS A 151 0.84 -0.66 3.19
N ASP A 152 0.85 -0.62 1.87
CA ASP A 152 1.39 -1.69 1.05
C ASP A 152 2.91 -1.80 1.20
N ASP A 153 3.47 -3.01 1.21
CA ASP A 153 4.91 -3.24 1.21
C ASP A 153 5.42 -3.56 -0.21
N PRO A 154 5.92 -2.55 -0.96
CA PRO A 154 6.45 -2.79 -2.30
C PRO A 154 7.75 -3.59 -2.29
N ASN A 155 8.56 -3.51 -1.23
CA ASN A 155 9.83 -4.23 -1.16
C ASN A 155 9.60 -5.71 -0.91
N PHE A 156 8.64 -6.06 -0.06
CA PHE A 156 8.21 -7.44 0.13
C PHE A 156 7.74 -8.06 -1.19
N LYS A 157 6.82 -7.38 -1.91
CA LYS A 157 6.33 -7.88 -3.21
C LYS A 157 7.44 -8.02 -4.25
N LYS A 158 8.37 -7.05 -4.27
CA LYS A 158 9.55 -7.09 -5.15
C LYS A 158 10.43 -8.30 -4.82
N LYS A 159 10.70 -8.55 -3.54
CA LYS A 159 11.45 -9.72 -3.06
C LYS A 159 10.81 -11.02 -3.57
N ILE A 160 9.50 -11.18 -3.37
CA ILE A 160 8.78 -12.38 -3.83
C ILE A 160 8.87 -12.58 -5.35
N ASP A 161 8.76 -11.50 -6.12
CA ASP A 161 8.81 -11.61 -7.57
C ASP A 161 10.21 -11.82 -8.14
N GLU A 162 11.24 -11.21 -7.57
CA GLU A 162 12.61 -11.23 -8.09
C GLU A 162 13.45 -12.38 -7.54
N GLU A 163 13.26 -12.76 -6.27
CA GLU A 163 14.13 -13.73 -5.58
C GLU A 163 13.61 -15.17 -5.62
N ARG A 164 12.38 -15.41 -6.10
CA ARG A 164 11.84 -16.76 -6.23
C ARG A 164 12.74 -17.66 -7.10
N PRO A 165 12.93 -18.95 -6.74
CA PRO A 165 13.86 -19.84 -7.44
C PRO A 165 13.59 -20.00 -8.94
N PHE A 166 12.33 -19.98 -9.36
CA PHE A 166 11.92 -20.15 -10.75
C PHE A 166 11.06 -18.98 -11.22
N LYS A 167 11.59 -18.18 -12.15
CA LYS A 167 10.87 -17.10 -12.81
C LYS A 167 11.13 -17.14 -14.31
N GLU A 168 10.10 -16.85 -15.09
CA GLU A 168 10.21 -16.66 -16.53
C GLU A 168 9.69 -15.28 -16.91
N PHE A 169 10.60 -14.39 -17.32
CA PHE A 169 10.29 -12.99 -17.59
C PHE A 169 9.22 -12.79 -18.67
N LYS A 170 9.17 -13.67 -19.68
CA LYS A 170 8.28 -13.52 -20.84
C LYS A 170 6.81 -13.86 -20.55
N SER A 171 6.55 -14.61 -19.48
CA SER A 171 5.24 -15.20 -19.22
C SER A 171 4.77 -14.97 -17.78
N ALA A 172 5.36 -13.99 -17.08
CA ALA A 172 5.01 -13.71 -15.69
C ALA A 172 4.15 -12.46 -15.57
N ILE A 173 2.89 -12.64 -15.17
CA ILE A 173 2.05 -11.60 -14.59
C ILE A 173 2.77 -10.86 -13.46
N SER A 174 2.54 -9.55 -13.35
CA SER A 174 3.11 -8.76 -12.25
C SER A 174 2.43 -9.08 -10.90
N PRO A 175 3.15 -8.97 -9.77
CA PRO A 175 2.57 -9.05 -8.42
C PRO A 175 1.31 -8.21 -8.22
N LYS A 176 1.35 -6.97 -8.71
CA LYS A 176 0.26 -6.01 -8.54
C LYS A 176 -1.00 -6.46 -9.28
N LEU A 177 -0.84 -6.92 -10.53
CA LEU A 177 -1.99 -7.40 -11.31
C LEU A 177 -2.57 -8.69 -10.71
N SER A 178 -1.72 -9.60 -10.23
CA SER A 178 -2.16 -10.84 -9.54
C SER A 178 -3.06 -10.52 -8.34
N LEU A 179 -2.62 -9.60 -7.47
CA LEU A 179 -3.40 -9.16 -6.30
C LEU A 179 -4.71 -8.46 -6.69
N ILE A 180 -4.70 -7.65 -7.76
CA ILE A 180 -5.92 -7.01 -8.26
C ILE A 180 -6.93 -8.07 -8.74
N MET A 181 -6.47 -9.07 -9.50
CA MET A 181 -7.32 -10.16 -9.99
C MET A 181 -7.90 -10.99 -8.85
N LEU A 182 -7.08 -11.32 -7.84
CA LEU A 182 -7.54 -12.02 -6.64
C LEU A 182 -8.59 -11.20 -5.88
N ASN A 183 -8.41 -9.88 -5.75
CA ASN A 183 -9.39 -9.00 -5.12
C ASN A 183 -10.71 -8.92 -5.93
N PHE A 184 -10.66 -9.04 -7.26
CA PHE A 184 -11.87 -9.07 -8.10
C PHE A 184 -12.71 -10.34 -7.94
N LEU A 185 -12.19 -11.38 -7.29
CA LEU A 185 -13.00 -12.53 -6.87
C LEU A 185 -14.01 -12.16 -5.77
N ASN A 186 -13.83 -11.01 -5.11
CA ASN A 186 -14.71 -10.53 -4.04
C ASN A 186 -14.81 -11.51 -2.84
N LEU A 187 -13.70 -12.20 -2.53
CA LEU A 187 -13.58 -13.15 -1.43
C LEU A 187 -12.78 -12.53 -0.28
N PHE A 188 -13.41 -11.60 0.44
CA PHE A 188 -12.73 -10.83 1.50
C PHE A 188 -12.82 -11.48 2.89
N GLU A 189 -13.82 -12.33 3.13
CA GLU A 189 -14.06 -12.94 4.43
C GLU A 189 -13.54 -14.39 4.49
N GLN A 190 -12.91 -14.74 5.62
CA GLN A 190 -12.42 -16.09 5.93
C GLN A 190 -11.58 -16.70 4.79
N ARG A 191 -10.61 -15.93 4.26
CA ARG A 191 -9.80 -16.32 3.10
C ARG A 191 -9.06 -17.64 3.31
N GLU A 192 -8.69 -17.95 4.55
CA GLU A 192 -8.11 -19.23 4.97
C GLU A 192 -8.99 -20.46 4.68
N ARG A 193 -10.29 -20.23 4.46
CA ARG A 193 -11.28 -21.27 4.09
C ARG A 193 -11.67 -21.22 2.63
N LYS A 194 -11.15 -20.26 1.86
CA LYS A 194 -11.50 -20.03 0.46
C LYS A 194 -10.49 -20.68 -0.45
N THR A 195 -10.99 -21.38 -1.46
CA THR A 195 -10.16 -22.16 -2.36
C THR A 195 -10.08 -21.52 -3.74
N ILE A 196 -8.86 -21.22 -4.19
CA ILE A 196 -8.58 -20.59 -5.49
C ILE A 196 -7.90 -21.59 -6.42
N LEU A 197 -8.39 -21.66 -7.65
CA LEU A 197 -7.78 -22.44 -8.73
C LEU A 197 -7.10 -21.53 -9.75
N ASP A 198 -5.85 -21.86 -10.10
CA ASP A 198 -5.19 -21.37 -11.31
C ASP A 198 -4.99 -22.54 -12.31
N PRO A 199 -5.84 -22.66 -13.36
CA PRO A 199 -5.75 -23.74 -14.34
C PRO A 199 -4.57 -23.61 -15.33
N PHE A 200 -3.83 -22.52 -15.32
CA PHE A 200 -2.63 -22.29 -16.14
C PHE A 200 -1.50 -21.74 -15.27
N VAL A 201 -1.12 -22.53 -14.26
CA VAL A 201 -0.33 -22.06 -13.11
C VAL A 201 1.06 -21.54 -13.49
N GLY A 202 1.66 -22.02 -14.58
CA GLY A 202 2.98 -21.58 -15.02
C GLY A 202 4.03 -21.72 -13.92
N ASN A 203 4.77 -20.65 -13.63
CA ASN A 203 5.71 -20.62 -12.49
C ASN A 203 5.08 -20.08 -11.18
N GLY A 204 3.75 -20.01 -11.12
CA GLY A 204 3.00 -19.88 -9.88
C GLY A 204 2.84 -18.47 -9.35
N THR A 205 3.00 -17.41 -10.15
CA THR A 205 2.91 -16.03 -9.61
C THR A 205 1.58 -15.79 -8.89
N ILE A 206 0.46 -16.14 -9.51
CA ILE A 206 -0.87 -15.97 -8.90
C ILE A 206 -1.00 -16.83 -7.64
N ILE A 207 -0.52 -18.08 -7.68
CA ILE A 207 -0.53 -18.99 -6.53
C ILE A 207 0.28 -18.47 -5.34
N LEU A 208 1.46 -17.89 -5.58
CA LEU A 208 2.27 -17.29 -4.51
C LEU A 208 1.54 -16.13 -3.84
N PHE A 209 0.91 -15.24 -4.63
CA PHE A 209 0.14 -14.13 -4.07
C PHE A 209 -1.19 -14.56 -3.47
N ALA A 210 -1.82 -15.62 -3.97
CA ALA A 210 -3.00 -16.21 -3.34
C ALA A 210 -2.65 -16.78 -1.95
N LEU A 211 -1.49 -17.45 -1.82
CA LEU A 211 -0.99 -17.95 -0.54
C LEU A 211 -0.67 -16.82 0.45
N ILE A 212 -0.07 -15.72 -0.01
CA ILE A 212 0.19 -14.52 0.81
C ILE A 212 -1.11 -13.88 1.32
N GLU A 213 -2.19 -13.99 0.54
CA GLU A 213 -3.52 -13.51 0.92
C GLU A 213 -4.35 -14.58 1.67
N ASP A 214 -3.68 -15.61 2.22
CA ASP A 214 -4.22 -16.73 3.01
C ASP A 214 -5.15 -17.70 2.29
N PHE A 215 -5.26 -17.66 0.95
CA PHE A 215 -6.12 -18.60 0.23
C PHE A 215 -5.58 -20.03 0.24
N SER A 216 -6.49 -21.00 0.24
CA SER A 216 -6.17 -22.38 -0.12
C SER A 216 -5.94 -22.47 -1.63
N ILE A 217 -4.71 -22.84 -2.01
CA ILE A 217 -4.26 -22.79 -3.41
C ILE A 217 -4.39 -24.13 -4.13
N PHE A 218 -4.87 -24.09 -5.37
CA PHE A 218 -4.87 -25.20 -6.32
C PHE A 218 -4.38 -24.72 -7.68
N GLY A 219 -3.63 -25.57 -8.38
CA GLY A 219 -3.00 -25.22 -9.63
C GLY A 219 -2.98 -26.38 -10.62
N ALA A 220 -3.02 -26.05 -11.90
CA ALA A 220 -2.81 -27.01 -12.97
C ALA A 220 -1.93 -26.43 -14.07
N ASP A 221 -1.12 -27.30 -14.68
CA ASP A 221 -0.45 -27.00 -15.94
C ASP A 221 -0.33 -28.28 -16.78
N ILE A 222 -0.26 -28.14 -18.09
CA ILE A 222 0.07 -29.26 -18.97
C ILE A 222 1.56 -29.60 -18.92
N ASP A 223 2.41 -28.59 -18.66
CA ASP A 223 3.86 -28.76 -18.54
C ASP A 223 4.23 -29.14 -17.09
N GLU A 224 4.76 -30.36 -16.95
CA GLU A 224 5.21 -30.89 -15.65
C GLU A 224 6.35 -30.07 -15.02
N THR A 225 7.13 -29.37 -15.85
CA THR A 225 8.19 -28.48 -15.37
C THR A 225 7.59 -27.28 -14.64
N LYS A 226 6.50 -26.71 -15.15
CA LYS A 226 5.78 -25.57 -14.54
C LYS A 226 5.19 -25.96 -13.19
N VAL A 227 4.56 -27.13 -13.11
CA VAL A 227 4.06 -27.72 -11.85
C VAL A 227 5.18 -27.84 -10.81
N LYS A 228 6.30 -28.50 -11.15
CA LYS A 228 7.44 -28.68 -10.24
C LYS A 228 8.09 -27.35 -9.84
N ASN A 229 8.18 -26.39 -10.76
CA ASN A 229 8.71 -25.06 -10.47
C ASN A 229 7.81 -24.30 -9.50
N THR A 230 6.49 -24.38 -9.70
CA THR A 230 5.50 -23.78 -8.80
C THR A 230 5.57 -24.39 -7.41
N GLU A 231 5.61 -25.73 -7.28
CA GLU A 231 5.79 -26.39 -5.98
C GLU A 231 7.06 -25.92 -5.26
N ARG A 232 8.19 -25.79 -5.98
CA ARG A 232 9.45 -25.28 -5.40
C ARG A 232 9.35 -23.82 -5.01
N ASN A 233 8.70 -22.98 -5.80
CA ASN A 233 8.45 -21.58 -5.48
C ASN A 233 7.55 -21.43 -4.23
N VAL A 234 6.51 -22.26 -4.11
CA VAL A 234 5.63 -22.28 -2.93
C VAL A 234 6.41 -22.71 -1.69
N ASN A 235 7.19 -23.80 -1.76
CA ASN A 235 8.04 -24.22 -0.64
C ASN A 235 9.07 -23.15 -0.26
N TRP A 236 9.66 -22.47 -1.24
CA TRP A 236 10.55 -21.33 -0.98
C TRP A 236 9.82 -20.20 -0.25
N LEU A 237 8.66 -19.77 -0.75
CA LEU A 237 7.88 -18.70 -0.13
C LEU A 237 7.50 -19.05 1.31
N LEU A 238 7.05 -20.28 1.56
CA LEU A 238 6.70 -20.73 2.91
C LEU A 238 7.91 -20.68 3.85
N ASN A 239 9.09 -21.06 3.38
CA ASN A 239 10.32 -20.92 4.17
C ASN A 239 10.66 -19.44 4.45
N GLU A 240 10.49 -18.55 3.47
CA GLU A 240 10.71 -17.10 3.64
C GLU A 240 9.72 -16.46 4.63
N LEU A 241 8.51 -17.02 4.74
CA LEU A 241 7.47 -16.58 5.67
C LEU A 241 7.53 -17.30 7.04
N GLU A 242 8.43 -18.27 7.19
CA GLU A 242 8.48 -19.17 8.36
C GLU A 242 7.16 -19.93 8.59
N GLU A 243 6.42 -20.21 7.51
CA GLU A 243 5.11 -20.87 7.52
C GLU A 243 5.23 -22.37 7.22
N THR A 244 4.25 -23.14 7.71
CA THR A 244 4.23 -24.59 7.48
C THR A 244 3.74 -24.96 6.09
N VAL A 245 4.27 -26.05 5.53
CA VAL A 245 3.82 -26.56 4.24
C VAL A 245 2.37 -27.05 4.32
N PRO A 246 1.46 -26.52 3.47
CA PRO A 246 0.08 -26.98 3.43
C PRO A 246 -0.02 -28.49 3.22
N TYR A 247 -0.96 -29.13 3.92
CA TYR A 247 -1.19 -30.56 3.79
C TYR A 247 -1.48 -30.95 2.35
N MET A 248 -0.74 -31.97 1.87
CA MET A 248 -0.83 -32.51 0.51
C MET A 248 -0.63 -31.45 -0.59
N LEU A 249 0.31 -30.50 -0.44
CA LEU A 249 0.60 -29.50 -1.47
C LEU A 249 0.77 -30.10 -2.88
N ASN A 250 1.50 -31.22 -3.00
CA ASN A 250 1.72 -31.92 -4.27
C ASN A 250 0.43 -32.51 -4.88
N GLU A 251 -0.63 -32.67 -4.09
CA GLU A 251 -1.94 -33.09 -4.61
C GLU A 251 -2.79 -31.92 -5.10
N ARG A 252 -2.42 -30.68 -4.75
CA ARG A 252 -3.15 -29.45 -5.11
C ARG A 252 -2.62 -28.80 -6.38
N ILE A 253 -1.35 -29.00 -6.70
CA ILE A 253 -0.72 -28.48 -7.92
C ILE A 253 -0.37 -29.66 -8.81
N LYS A 254 -1.10 -29.86 -9.90
CA LYS A 254 -1.01 -31.10 -10.69
C LYS A 254 -0.73 -30.85 -12.16
N LYS A 255 0.00 -31.79 -12.76
CA LYS A 255 0.07 -31.87 -14.21
C LYS A 255 -1.26 -32.36 -14.76
N THR A 256 -1.96 -31.53 -15.51
CA THR A 256 -3.23 -31.90 -16.13
C THR A 256 -3.57 -31.01 -17.32
N ASP A 257 -4.28 -31.58 -18.29
CA ASP A 257 -4.91 -30.83 -19.36
C ASP A 257 -6.18 -30.15 -18.81
N ILE A 258 -6.43 -28.90 -19.20
CA ILE A 258 -7.61 -28.14 -18.76
C ILE A 258 -8.93 -28.89 -18.99
N ASN A 259 -9.03 -29.68 -20.07
CA ASN A 259 -10.20 -30.48 -20.41
C ASN A 259 -10.45 -31.63 -19.42
N GLN A 260 -9.48 -31.96 -18.57
CA GLN A 260 -9.56 -33.02 -17.56
C GLN A 260 -9.67 -32.49 -16.13
N LEU A 261 -9.67 -31.17 -15.90
CA LEU A 261 -9.69 -30.57 -14.57
C LEU A 261 -10.81 -31.11 -13.67
N SER A 262 -12.03 -31.22 -14.20
CA SER A 262 -13.19 -31.70 -13.43
C SER A 262 -13.05 -33.15 -12.99
N SER A 263 -12.26 -33.96 -13.70
CA SER A 263 -12.02 -35.37 -13.35
C SER A 263 -10.91 -35.50 -12.30
N ILE A 264 -9.86 -34.67 -12.43
CA ILE A 264 -8.71 -34.68 -11.52
C ILE A 264 -9.07 -34.05 -10.17
N PHE A 265 -9.78 -32.93 -10.17
CA PHE A 265 -10.25 -32.23 -8.98
C PHE A 265 -11.73 -32.51 -8.71
N LYS A 266 -12.16 -33.77 -8.88
CA LYS A 266 -13.57 -34.19 -8.79
C LYS A 266 -14.23 -33.90 -7.44
N ASP A 267 -13.44 -33.98 -6.36
CA ASP A 267 -13.92 -33.83 -4.98
C ASP A 267 -13.73 -32.39 -4.46
N GLU A 268 -13.08 -31.52 -5.24
CA GLU A 268 -12.78 -30.15 -4.85
C GLU A 268 -13.87 -29.19 -5.33
N LYS A 269 -14.04 -28.11 -4.56
CA LYS A 269 -14.88 -26.97 -4.92
C LYS A 269 -14.06 -25.71 -4.78
N PHE A 270 -14.08 -24.90 -5.84
CA PHE A 270 -13.32 -23.65 -5.90
C PHE A 270 -14.27 -22.48 -5.68
N ASP A 271 -13.91 -21.59 -4.75
CA ASP A 271 -14.60 -20.33 -4.53
C ASP A 271 -14.25 -19.30 -5.62
N GLY A 272 -13.07 -19.43 -6.25
CA GLY A 272 -12.64 -18.54 -7.32
C GLY A 272 -11.63 -19.18 -8.27
N ILE A 273 -11.61 -18.69 -9.51
CA ILE A 273 -10.63 -19.05 -10.53
C ILE A 273 -9.88 -17.79 -10.94
N CYS A 274 -8.56 -17.79 -10.83
CA CYS A 274 -7.71 -16.66 -11.16
C CYS A 274 -6.50 -17.19 -11.95
N THR A 275 -6.34 -16.72 -13.20
CA THR A 275 -5.34 -17.28 -14.11
C THR A 275 -4.94 -16.31 -15.20
N GLU A 276 -3.74 -16.47 -15.73
CA GLU A 276 -3.26 -15.84 -16.97
C GLU A 276 -2.97 -16.96 -17.98
N PRO A 277 -3.84 -17.19 -18.97
CA PRO A 277 -3.61 -18.22 -19.98
C PRO A 277 -2.47 -17.83 -20.93
N GLU A 278 -2.03 -18.76 -21.77
CA GLU A 278 -1.08 -18.45 -22.84
C GLU A 278 -1.64 -17.36 -23.77
N LEU A 279 -0.98 -16.21 -23.79
CA LEU A 279 -1.38 -15.03 -24.59
C LEU A 279 -0.84 -15.06 -26.03
N GLY A 280 -0.30 -16.21 -26.44
CA GLY A 280 0.38 -16.39 -27.71
C GLY A 280 1.86 -15.95 -27.68
N PRO A 281 2.54 -16.00 -28.84
CA PRO A 281 3.97 -15.72 -28.94
C PRO A 281 4.32 -14.26 -28.63
N PHE A 282 5.46 -14.09 -27.94
CA PHE A 282 6.02 -12.78 -27.65
C PHE A 282 6.76 -12.22 -28.88
N TYR A 283 6.15 -11.27 -29.58
CA TYR A 283 6.80 -10.60 -30.71
C TYR A 283 7.57 -9.35 -30.29
N LYS A 284 8.80 -9.19 -30.80
CA LYS A 284 9.60 -7.96 -30.66
C LYS A 284 9.33 -6.94 -31.78
N GLN A 285 8.65 -7.37 -32.84
CA GLN A 285 8.30 -6.57 -34.00
C GLN A 285 6.85 -6.87 -34.37
N LYS A 286 6.21 -6.02 -35.17
CA LYS A 286 4.84 -6.28 -35.63
C LYS A 286 4.82 -7.61 -36.41
N PRO A 287 4.00 -8.60 -36.01
CA PRO A 287 3.94 -9.87 -36.72
C PRO A 287 3.41 -9.67 -38.14
N TYR A 288 3.89 -10.51 -39.06
CA TYR A 288 3.29 -10.64 -40.38
C TYR A 288 1.96 -11.37 -40.29
N TYR A 289 1.07 -11.16 -41.27
CA TYR A 289 -0.24 -11.82 -41.31
C TYR A 289 -0.15 -13.36 -41.29
N THR A 290 0.99 -13.94 -41.68
CA THR A 290 1.25 -15.39 -41.68
C THR A 290 1.72 -15.94 -40.33
N GLU A 291 2.00 -15.07 -39.36
CA GLU A 291 2.56 -15.44 -38.05
C GLU A 291 1.51 -15.41 -36.93
N VAL A 292 0.33 -14.83 -37.18
CA VAL A 292 -0.79 -14.66 -36.21
C VAL A 292 -1.78 -15.80 -36.30
#